data_AF-A0A952HWM2-F1
#
_entry.id   AF-A0A952HWM2-F1
#
_cell.length_a   1.000
_cell.length_b   1.000
_cell.length_c   1.000
_cell.angle_alpha   90.00
_cell.angle_beta   90.00
_cell.angle_gamma   90.00
#
_symmetry.space_group_name_H-M   'P 1'
#
loop_
_entity.id
_entity.type
_entity.pdbx_description
1 polymer ?
#
loop_
_entity_poly.entity_id
_entity_poly.type
_entity_poly.pdbx_seq_one_letter_code
_entity_poly.pdbx_strand_id
1 'polypeptide(L)'
;MHDLDSIDLKLLEILQNNGKLTTKEIAQKVHLSPTPVYERIRRLEKEGIIKKYVAIVEAEKVGKSLTVFCNVTLKEHTKEIGNQ
;
A
#
# COMPACT_ATOMS: atom_id res chain seq x y z
N MET A 1 -13.65 10.12 8.64
CA MET A 1 -13.15 10.02 7.26
C MET A 1 -11.85 10.80 7.25
N HIS A 2 -10.70 10.17 7.04
CA HIS A 2 -9.43 10.91 6.94
C HIS A 2 -9.48 11.68 5.62
N ASP A 3 -9.51 13.01 5.70
CA ASP A 3 -9.56 13.86 4.52
C ASP A 3 -8.14 13.97 3.97
N LEU A 4 -7.85 13.16 2.95
CA LEU A 4 -6.59 13.19 2.23
C LEU A 4 -6.61 14.39 1.29
N ASP A 5 -5.64 15.30 1.43
CA ASP A 5 -5.54 16.42 0.50
C ASP A 5 -4.89 15.99 -0.83
N SER A 6 -4.91 16.89 -1.81
CA SER A 6 -4.35 16.60 -3.15
C SER A 6 -2.85 16.26 -3.12
N ILE A 7 -2.11 16.78 -2.14
CA ILE A 7 -0.68 16.49 -1.99
C ILE A 7 -0.51 15.07 -1.44
N ASP A 8 -1.31 14.69 -0.44
CA ASP A 8 -1.28 13.34 0.12
C ASP A 8 -1.59 12.28 -0.94
N LEU A 9 -2.60 12.51 -1.78
CA LEU A 9 -2.93 11.62 -2.90
C LEU A 9 -1.75 11.50 -3.88
N LYS A 10 -1.10 12.61 -4.21
CA LYS A 10 0.08 12.61 -5.09
C LYS A 10 1.29 11.92 -4.46
N LEU A 11 1.49 12.05 -3.14
CA LEU A 11 2.52 11.31 -2.42
C LEU A 11 2.27 9.80 -2.47
N LEU A 12 1.03 9.36 -2.26
CA LEU A 12 0.65 7.96 -2.35
C LEU A 12 0.88 7.41 -3.76
N GLU A 13 0.50 8.15 -4.80
CA GLU A 13 0.78 7.76 -6.20
C GLU A 13 2.28 7.61 -6.47
N ILE A 14 3.10 8.57 -6.02
CA ILE A 14 4.56 8.51 -6.19
C ILE A 14 5.15 7.30 -5.46
N LEU A 15 4.74 7.06 -4.21
CA LEU A 15 5.26 5.98 -3.37
C LEU A 15 4.80 4.59 -3.84
N GLN A 16 3.57 4.47 -4.37
CA GLN A 16 3.08 3.23 -4.95
C GLN A 16 3.85 2.86 -6.22
N ASN A 17 4.19 3.85 -7.05
CA ASN A 17 5.01 3.64 -8.23
C ASN A 17 6.47 3.33 -7.89
N ASN A 18 7.05 4.02 -6.91
CA ASN A 18 8.41 3.78 -6.45
C ASN A 18 8.61 4.15 -4.98
N GLY A 19 8.45 3.16 -4.10
CA GLY A 19 8.63 3.33 -2.65
C GLY A 19 10.08 3.49 -2.18
N LYS A 20 11.07 3.45 -3.08
CA LYS A 20 12.50 3.67 -2.75
C LYS A 20 12.94 5.12 -2.91
N LEU A 21 12.07 6.01 -3.37
CA LEU A 21 12.41 7.41 -3.54
C LEU A 21 12.70 8.06 -2.18
N THR A 22 13.76 8.86 -2.16
CA THR A 22 14.11 9.66 -0.99
C THR A 22 13.11 10.81 -0.83
N THR A 23 12.94 11.28 0.40
CA THR A 23 12.10 12.46 0.69
C THR A 23 12.49 13.67 -0.16
N LYS A 24 13.78 13.84 -0.47
CA LYS A 24 14.29 14.94 -1.31
C LYS A 24 13.79 14.83 -2.76
N GLU A 25 13.82 13.63 -3.35
CA GLU A 25 13.33 13.39 -4.71
C GLU A 25 11.81 13.56 -4.79
N ILE A 26 11.08 13.08 -3.79
CA ILE A 26 9.63 13.25 -3.71
C ILE A 26 9.28 14.74 -3.59
N ALA A 27 9.99 15.48 -2.72
CA ALA A 27 9.81 16.90 -2.51
C ALA A 27 9.98 17.72 -3.81
N GLN A 28 10.96 17.36 -4.65
CA GLN A 28 11.11 17.97 -5.98
C GLN A 28 9.90 17.71 -6.89
N LYS A 29 9.32 16.50 -6.87
CA LYS A 29 8.15 16.11 -7.69
C LYS A 29 6.84 16.77 -7.25
N VAL A 30 6.73 17.13 -5.96
CA VAL A 30 5.53 17.78 -5.39
C VAL A 30 5.72 19.28 -5.14
N HIS A 31 6.86 19.86 -5.51
CA HIS A 31 7.21 21.27 -5.32
C HIS A 31 7.10 21.75 -3.86
N LEU A 32 7.58 20.92 -2.92
CA LEU A 32 7.64 21.24 -1.50
C LEU A 32 9.08 21.14 -0.98
N SER A 33 9.32 21.63 0.23
CA SER A 33 10.56 21.34 0.94
C SER A 33 10.54 19.90 1.51
N PRO A 34 11.70 19.30 1.82
CA PRO A 34 11.75 17.93 2.32
C PRO A 34 11.02 17.71 3.66
N THR A 35 11.05 18.70 4.56
CA THR A 35 10.44 18.61 5.90
C THR A 35 8.92 18.34 5.88
N PRO A 36 8.07 19.14 5.19
CA PRO A 36 6.63 18.87 5.13
C PRO A 36 6.29 17.56 4.42
N VAL A 37 7.11 17.13 3.45
CA VAL A 37 6.93 15.82 2.80
C VAL A 37 7.20 14.68 3.78
N TYR A 38 8.27 14.79 4.57
CA TYR A 38 8.59 13.80 5.60
C TYR A 38 7.46 13.67 6.63
N GLU A 39 6.98 14.79 7.18
CA GLU A 39 5.89 14.77 8.18
C GLU A 39 4.60 14.19 7.62
N ARG A 40 4.27 14.50 6.35
CA ARG A 40 3.10 13.93 5.67
C ARG A 40 3.22 12.42 5.50
N ILE A 41 4.35 11.91 5.00
CA ILE A 41 4.57 10.46 4.84
C ILE A 41 4.48 9.76 6.20
N ARG A 42 5.15 10.30 7.22
CA ARG A 42 5.12 9.76 8.59
C ARG A 42 3.70 9.74 9.17
N ARG A 43 2.89 10.78 8.92
CA ARG A 43 1.48 10.80 9.30
C ARG A 43 0.69 9.71 8.59
N LEU A 44 0.84 9.57 7.26
CA LEU A 44 0.14 8.56 6.45
C LEU A 44 0.48 7.13 6.91
N GLU A 45 1.72 6.88 7.33
CA GLU A 45 2.14 5.61 7.94
C GLU A 45 1.50 5.39 9.32
N LYS A 46 1.56 6.41 10.20
CA LYS A 46 1.01 6.33 11.56
C LYS A 46 -0.50 6.11 11.56
N GLU A 47 -1.21 6.71 10.61
CA GLU A 47 -2.66 6.56 10.43
C GLU A 47 -3.04 5.23 9.74
N GLY A 48 -2.07 4.42 9.32
CA GLY A 48 -2.31 3.13 8.66
C GLY A 48 -2.81 3.25 7.21
N ILE A 49 -2.75 4.46 6.63
CA ILE A 49 -3.05 4.70 5.21
C ILE A 49 -1.95 4.03 4.37
N ILE A 50 -0.69 4.22 4.74
CA ILE A 50 0.43 3.42 4.24
C ILE A 50 0.59 2.22 5.16
N LYS A 51 0.14 1.05 4.70
CA LYS A 51 0.14 -0.18 5.51
C LYS A 51 1.51 -0.84 5.63
N LYS A 52 2.29 -0.84 4.53
CA LYS A 52 3.60 -1.48 4.44
C LYS A 52 4.33 -1.08 3.16
N TYR A 53 5.65 -1.21 3.18
CA TYR A 53 6.50 -1.20 2.00
C TYR A 53 6.93 -2.63 1.69
N VAL A 54 6.83 -3.03 0.43
CA VAL A 54 7.14 -4.39 -0.01
C VAL A 54 8.03 -4.40 -1.23
N ALA A 55 8.92 -5.39 -1.31
CA ALA A 55 9.58 -5.74 -2.55
C ALA A 55 8.68 -6.71 -3.33
N ILE A 56 8.31 -6.35 -4.55
CA ILE A 56 7.63 -7.26 -5.48
C ILE A 56 8.72 -8.05 -6.20
N VAL A 57 8.66 -9.38 -6.09
CA VAL A 57 9.66 -10.28 -6.67
C VAL A 57 9.06 -11.09 -7.81
N GLU A 58 9.90 -11.42 -8.78
CA GLU A 58 9.51 -12.28 -9.90
C GLU A 58 9.34 -13.72 -9.40
N ALA A 59 8.12 -14.25 -9.52
CA ALA A 59 7.73 -15.52 -8.93
C ALA A 59 8.56 -16.69 -9.48
N GLU A 60 8.82 -16.70 -10.78
CA GLU A 60 9.63 -17.74 -11.45
C GLU A 60 11.06 -17.78 -10.90
N LYS A 61 11.68 -16.61 -10.69
CA LYS A 61 13.07 -16.49 -10.22
C LYS A 61 13.26 -16.92 -8.77
N VAL A 62 12.19 -16.96 -7.98
CA VAL A 62 12.22 -17.41 -6.58
C VAL A 62 11.63 -18.81 -6.39
N GLY A 63 11.47 -19.59 -7.47
CA GLY A 63 10.96 -20.96 -7.40
C GLY A 63 9.47 -21.07 -7.04
N LYS A 64 8.68 -20.04 -7.37
CA LYS A 64 7.22 -19.96 -7.15
C LYS A 64 6.46 -19.89 -8.48
N SER A 65 6.80 -20.79 -9.40
CA SER A 65 6.23 -20.79 -10.76
C SER A 65 4.76 -21.24 -10.85
N LEU A 66 4.23 -21.91 -9.83
CA LEU A 66 2.83 -22.33 -9.79
C LEU A 66 1.98 -21.32 -9.01
N THR A 67 1.01 -20.71 -9.69
CA THR A 67 -0.05 -19.90 -9.07
C THR A 67 -1.38 -20.63 -9.24
N VAL A 68 -2.10 -20.85 -8.14
CA VAL A 68 -3.41 -21.53 -8.13
C VAL A 68 -4.49 -20.56 -7.65
N PHE A 69 -5.59 -20.48 -8.39
CA PHE A 69 -6.80 -19.78 -7.96
C PHE A 69 -7.80 -20.81 -7.43
N CYS A 70 -8.05 -20.80 -6.12
CA CYS A 70 -9.02 -21.69 -5.49
C CYS A 70 -10.39 -21.00 -5.37
N ASN A 71 -11.40 -21.52 -6.05
CA ASN A 71 -12.78 -21.10 -5.85
C ASN A 71 -13.44 -22.00 -4.81
N VAL A 72 -13.82 -21.43 -3.67
CA VAL A 72 -14.56 -22.13 -2.62
C VAL A 72 -15.99 -21.64 -2.65
N THR A 73 -16.94 -22.56 -2.77
CA THR A 73 -18.37 -22.28 -2.62
C THR A 73 -18.87 -23.01 -1.38
N LEU A 74 -19.57 -22.29 -0.51
CA LEU A 74 -20.20 -22.90 0.66
C LEU A 74 -21.37 -23.76 0.17
N LYS A 75 -21.41 -25.03 0.60
CA LYS A 75 -22.48 -25.96 0.23
C LYS A 75 -23.83 -25.52 0.79
N GLU A 76 -23.84 -24.91 1.97
CA GLU A 76 -25.03 -24.41 2.65
C GLU A 76 -24.72 -23.09 3.39
N HIS A 77 -25.67 -22.15 3.41
CA HIS A 77 -25.59 -20.89 4.15
C HIS A 77 -26.54 -20.94 5.37
N THR A 78 -26.22 -21.75 6.37
CA THR A 78 -27.00 -21.84 7.61
C THR A 78 -26.33 -21.06 8.75
N LYS A 79 -27.13 -20.25 9.46
CA LYS A 79 -26.73 -19.34 10.56
C LYS A 79 -26.00 -20.03 11.72
N GLU A 80 -26.11 -21.36 11.83
CA GLU A 80 -25.51 -22.17 12.90
C GLU A 80 -23.99 -22.34 12.75
N ILE A 81 -23.44 -22.27 11.53
CA ILE A 81 -22.03 -22.60 11.27
C ILE A 81 -21.11 -21.36 11.38
N GLY A 82 -21.66 -20.15 11.31
CA GLY A 82 -20.89 -18.88 11.29
C GLY A 82 -20.40 -18.37 12.65
N ASN A 83 -20.61 -19.12 13.74
CA ASN A 83 -20.21 -18.75 15.10
C ASN A 83 -19.26 -19.80 15.71
N GLN A 84 -18.19 -20.15 15.01
CA GLN A 84 -17.03 -20.83 15.61
C GLN A 84 -15.83 -19.90 15.67
#